data_AF-A0A838W6F5-F1
#
_entry.id   AF-A0A838W6F5-F1
#
_cell.length_a   1.000
_cell.length_b   1.000
_cell.length_c   1.000
_cell.angle_alpha   90.00
_cell.angle_beta   90.00
_cell.angle_gamma   90.00
#
_symmetry.space_group_name_H-M   'P 1'
#
loop_
_entity.id
_entity.type
_entity.pdbx_description
1 polymer ?
#
loop_
_entity_poly.entity_id
_entity_poly.type
_entity_poly.pdbx_seq_one_letter_code
_entity_poly.pdbx_strand_id
1 'polypeptide(L)'
;MQSEHFHNIRPSWVAFGWFIGAAVSAFLLFVFIFLGVLEQDSTTGDVLWVGLSLLLGFATGGFLAGVRTGAAPTLHGLLIGLFSLVVWLLANLIPGEATGATAWRETPIAQTLGMLVLLTVAAIVGARFGSRWTRRVPVDTV
;
A
#
# COMPACT_ATOMS: atom_id res chain seq x y z
N MET A 1 -7.86 -25.77 4.84
CA MET A 1 -7.80 -24.41 4.23
C MET A 1 -8.78 -23.54 4.99
N GLN A 2 -8.31 -22.45 5.62
CA GLN A 2 -9.18 -21.53 6.36
C GLN A 2 -9.96 -20.70 5.31
N SER A 3 -11.28 -20.80 5.31
CA SER A 3 -12.12 -20.11 4.35
C SER A 3 -12.08 -18.59 4.59
N GLU A 4 -11.80 -17.84 3.53
CA GLU A 4 -11.82 -16.38 3.58
C GLU A 4 -13.27 -15.90 3.51
N HIS A 5 -13.79 -15.34 4.60
CA HIS A 5 -15.15 -14.80 4.67
C HIS A 5 -15.13 -13.30 4.94
N PHE A 6 -16.07 -12.57 4.33
CA PHE A 6 -16.18 -11.12 4.51
C PHE A 6 -16.43 -10.70 5.97
N HIS A 7 -17.08 -11.54 6.78
CA HIS A 7 -17.31 -11.23 8.20
C HIS A 7 -16.01 -11.13 9.02
N ASN A 8 -14.90 -11.72 8.53
CA ASN A 8 -13.61 -11.70 9.22
C ASN A 8 -12.81 -10.41 8.95
N ILE A 9 -13.32 -9.53 8.10
CA ILE A 9 -12.68 -8.25 7.79
C ILE A 9 -12.78 -7.33 8.99
N ARG A 10 -11.66 -6.72 9.38
CA ARG A 10 -11.61 -5.65 10.38
C ARG A 10 -11.22 -4.34 9.68
N PRO A 11 -12.17 -3.45 9.38
CA PRO A 11 -11.90 -2.22 8.61
C PRO A 11 -10.85 -1.32 9.24
N SER A 12 -10.78 -1.26 10.58
CA SER A 12 -9.75 -0.50 11.30
C SER A 12 -8.32 -0.97 10.98
N TRP A 13 -8.11 -2.28 10.80
CA TRP A 13 -6.81 -2.85 10.43
C TRP A 13 -6.47 -2.67 8.95
N VAL A 14 -7.49 -2.59 8.09
CA VAL A 14 -7.30 -2.19 6.69
C VAL A 14 -6.81 -0.74 6.63
N ALA A 15 -7.50 0.18 7.30
CA ALA A 15 -7.12 1.59 7.34
C ALA A 15 -5.75 1.80 7.98
N PHE A 16 -5.45 1.11 9.08
CA PHE A 16 -4.15 1.17 9.73
C PHE A 16 -3.03 0.61 8.85
N GLY A 17 -3.21 -0.56 8.24
CA GLY A 17 -2.24 -1.16 7.32
C GLY A 17 -1.99 -0.27 6.11
N TRP A 18 -3.04 0.34 5.56
CA TRP A 18 -2.93 1.33 4.49
C TRP A 18 -2.10 2.55 4.93
N PHE A 19 -2.40 3.13 6.10
CA PHE A 19 -1.71 4.31 6.61
C PHE A 19 -0.21 4.05 6.80
N ILE A 20 0.15 2.91 7.39
CA ILE A 20 1.56 2.52 7.54
C ILE A 20 2.21 2.32 6.17
N GLY A 21 1.51 1.68 5.23
CA GLY A 21 2.03 1.49 3.88
C GLY A 21 2.33 2.81 3.18
N ALA A 22 1.39 3.76 3.22
CA ALA A 22 1.58 5.10 2.69
C ALA A 22 2.72 5.85 3.38
N ALA A 23 2.83 5.77 4.71
CA ALA A 23 3.88 6.44 5.48
C ALA A 23 5.27 5.89 5.14
N VAL A 24 5.44 4.56 5.05
CA VAL A 24 6.71 3.93 4.68
C VAL A 24 7.07 4.26 3.24
N SER A 25 6.11 4.22 2.31
CA SER A 25 6.37 4.61 0.92
C SER A 25 6.79 6.08 0.81
N ALA A 26 6.10 7.00 1.50
CA ALA A 26 6.46 8.42 1.53
C ALA A 26 7.86 8.64 2.13
N PHE A 27 8.19 7.93 3.22
CA PHE A 27 9.51 7.98 3.82
C PHE A 27 10.61 7.50 2.87
N LEU A 28 10.40 6.38 2.17
CA LEU A 28 11.37 5.86 1.20
C LEU A 28 11.57 6.81 0.02
N LEU A 29 10.50 7.39 -0.51
CA LEU A 29 10.57 8.41 -1.56
C LEU A 29 11.38 9.62 -1.08
N PHE A 30 11.13 10.10 0.14
CA PHE A 30 11.89 11.21 0.72
C PHE A 30 13.37 10.86 0.87
N VAL A 31 13.70 9.65 1.31
CA VAL A 31 15.10 9.16 1.38
C VAL A 31 15.74 9.13 -0.01
N PHE A 32 15.06 8.64 -1.04
CA PHE A 32 15.62 8.59 -2.38
C PHE A 32 15.82 9.98 -2.99
N ILE A 33 14.92 10.92 -2.72
CA ILE A 33 15.10 12.34 -3.09
C ILE A 33 16.30 12.93 -2.35
N PHE A 34 16.40 12.71 -1.03
CA PHE A 34 17.51 13.20 -0.22
C PHE A 34 18.88 12.66 -0.69
N LEU A 35 18.93 11.41 -1.12
CA LEU A 35 20.14 10.78 -1.65
C LEU A 35 20.45 11.19 -3.10
N GLY A 36 19.60 12.01 -3.74
CA GLY A 36 19.77 12.42 -5.13
C GLY A 36 19.55 11.29 -6.14
N VAL A 37 18.88 10.22 -5.74
CA VAL A 37 18.55 9.07 -6.60
C VAL A 37 17.27 9.34 -7.41
N LEU A 38 16.36 10.14 -6.84
CA LEU A 38 15.15 10.62 -7.50
C LEU A 38 15.29 12.11 -7.80
N GLU A 39 15.02 12.50 -9.05
CA GLU A 39 14.93 13.91 -9.44
C GLU A 39 13.47 14.35 -9.36
N GLN A 40 13.23 15.53 -8.77
CA GLN A 40 11.88 16.04 -8.53
C GLN A 40 11.07 16.28 -9.82
N ASP A 41 11.76 16.50 -10.96
CA ASP A 41 11.16 16.87 -12.25
C ASP A 41 11.32 15.79 -13.35
N SER A 42 11.76 14.57 -13.01
CA SER A 42 11.96 13.54 -14.03
C SER A 42 10.63 12.89 -14.43
N THR A 43 10.30 12.94 -15.73
CA THR A 43 9.03 12.42 -16.27
C THR A 43 9.07 10.95 -16.67
N THR A 44 10.24 10.30 -16.67
CA THR A 44 10.38 8.94 -17.23
C THR A 44 11.43 8.06 -16.54
N GLY A 45 12.36 8.62 -15.74
CA GLY A 45 13.49 7.87 -15.17
C GLY A 45 13.19 7.06 -13.91
N ASP A 46 12.15 7.44 -13.16
CA ASP A 46 12.10 7.15 -11.72
C ASP A 46 11.08 6.08 -11.31
N VAL A 47 10.44 5.44 -12.30
CA VAL A 47 9.39 4.43 -12.09
C VAL A 47 9.86 3.27 -11.22
N LEU A 48 11.14 2.87 -11.34
CA LEU A 48 11.71 1.77 -10.56
C LEU A 48 11.71 2.10 -9.06
N TRP A 49 12.23 3.27 -8.68
CA TRP A 49 12.38 3.67 -7.28
C TRP A 49 11.04 4.01 -6.64
N VAL A 50 10.13 4.62 -7.41
CA VAL A 50 8.74 4.81 -7.00
C VAL A 50 8.06 3.45 -6.77
N GLY A 51 8.20 2.53 -7.73
CA GLY A 51 7.66 1.18 -7.62
C GLY A 51 8.20 0.41 -6.42
N LEU A 52 9.50 0.49 -6.16
CA LEU A 52 10.13 -0.13 -4.99
C LEU A 52 9.63 0.47 -3.67
N SER A 53 9.47 1.79 -3.61
CA SER A 53 8.93 2.48 -2.43
C SER A 53 7.50 2.04 -2.13
N LEU A 54 6.66 1.93 -3.15
CA LEU A 54 5.29 1.44 -3.05
C LEU A 54 5.25 -0.03 -2.66
N LEU A 55 6.07 -0.87 -3.30
CA LEU A 55 6.15 -2.29 -3.03
C LEU A 55 6.55 -2.56 -1.58
N LEU A 56 7.60 -1.90 -1.08
CA LEU A 56 8.07 -2.07 0.29
C LEU A 56 7.06 -1.52 1.31
N GLY A 57 6.55 -0.31 1.10
CA GLY A 57 5.58 0.28 2.02
C GLY A 57 4.31 -0.54 2.15
N PHE A 58 3.67 -0.87 1.02
CA PHE A 58 2.42 -1.65 1.05
C PHE A 58 2.63 -3.10 1.48
N ALA A 59 3.81 -3.71 1.22
CA ALA A 59 4.15 -5.00 1.82
C ALA A 59 4.25 -4.91 3.34
N THR A 60 4.86 -3.85 3.90
CA THR A 60 4.92 -3.62 5.35
C THR A 60 3.53 -3.40 5.94
N GLY A 61 2.71 -2.55 5.31
CA GLY A 61 1.32 -2.31 5.74
C GLY A 61 0.47 -3.58 5.72
N GLY A 62 0.56 -4.35 4.64
CA GLY A 62 -0.07 -5.66 4.51
C GLY A 62 0.42 -6.64 5.58
N PHE A 63 1.73 -6.71 5.81
CA PHE A 63 2.33 -7.57 6.84
C PHE A 63 1.74 -7.32 8.22
N LEU A 64 1.68 -6.07 8.66
CA LEU A 64 1.12 -5.72 9.98
C LEU A 64 -0.36 -6.07 10.08
N ALA A 65 -1.15 -5.78 9.03
CA ALA A 65 -2.55 -6.18 8.98
C ALA A 65 -2.69 -7.71 9.09
N GLY A 66 -1.89 -8.47 8.34
CA GLY A 66 -1.90 -9.93 8.34
C GLY A 66 -1.45 -10.57 9.65
N VAL A 67 -0.45 -9.98 10.33
CA VAL A 67 -0.01 -10.45 11.65
C VAL A 67 -1.15 -10.36 12.66
N ARG A 68 -1.93 -9.28 12.58
CA ARG A 68 -2.91 -8.93 13.62
C ARG A 68 -4.28 -9.54 13.41
N THR A 69 -4.73 -9.68 12.17
CA THR A 69 -6.06 -10.23 11.89
C THR A 69 -6.03 -11.75 11.87
N GLY A 70 -4.97 -12.37 11.34
CA GLY A 70 -4.76 -13.82 11.24
C GLY A 70 -5.76 -14.55 10.33
N ALA A 71 -7.00 -14.06 10.25
CA ALA A 71 -8.09 -14.50 9.40
C ALA A 71 -8.20 -13.61 8.15
N ALA A 72 -8.49 -14.24 7.00
CA ALA A 72 -8.71 -13.58 5.72
C ALA A 72 -7.58 -12.60 5.27
N PRO A 73 -6.31 -13.04 5.22
CA PRO A 73 -5.18 -12.17 4.86
C PRO A 73 -5.26 -11.66 3.42
N THR A 74 -5.79 -12.45 2.47
CA THR A 74 -5.88 -12.00 1.06
C THR A 74 -6.93 -10.89 0.93
N LEU A 75 -8.11 -11.06 1.55
CA LEU A 75 -9.13 -10.00 1.63
C LEU A 75 -8.61 -8.71 2.27
N HIS A 76 -7.84 -8.77 3.37
CA HIS A 76 -7.27 -7.56 3.98
C HIS A 76 -6.28 -6.87 3.03
N GLY A 77 -5.37 -7.62 2.40
CA GLY A 77 -4.44 -7.05 1.42
C GLY A 77 -5.15 -6.43 0.21
N LEU A 78 -6.20 -7.09 -0.29
CA LEU A 78 -7.04 -6.57 -1.37
C LEU A 78 -7.71 -5.25 -0.96
N LEU A 79 -8.30 -5.21 0.24
CA LEU A 79 -8.97 -4.02 0.74
C LEU A 79 -8.01 -2.87 1.00
N ILE A 80 -6.77 -3.14 1.43
CA ILE A 80 -5.74 -2.10 1.53
C ILE A 80 -5.49 -1.48 0.15
N GLY A 81 -5.39 -2.30 -0.90
CA GLY A 81 -5.22 -1.82 -2.27
C GLY A 81 -6.42 -1.01 -2.79
N LEU A 82 -7.64 -1.50 -2.56
CA LEU A 82 -8.87 -0.78 -2.90
C LEU A 82 -9.02 0.53 -2.11
N PHE A 83 -8.58 0.55 -0.86
CA PHE A 83 -8.59 1.76 -0.04
C PHE A 83 -7.69 2.85 -0.64
N SER A 84 -6.55 2.49 -1.25
CA SER A 84 -5.75 3.45 -2.02
C SER A 84 -6.51 4.08 -3.17
N LEU A 85 -7.39 3.35 -3.86
CA LEU A 85 -8.24 3.90 -4.91
C LEU A 85 -9.24 4.92 -4.36
N VAL A 86 -9.86 4.59 -3.22
CA VAL A 86 -10.80 5.50 -2.54
C VAL A 86 -10.08 6.76 -2.07
N VAL A 87 -8.93 6.61 -1.40
CA VAL A 87 -8.15 7.77 -0.93
C VAL A 87 -7.66 8.59 -2.11
N TRP A 88 -7.17 7.97 -3.17
CA TRP A 88 -6.78 8.67 -4.39
C TRP A 88 -7.95 9.46 -4.97
N LEU A 89 -9.14 8.87 -5.08
CA LEU A 89 -10.33 9.58 -5.57
C LEU A 89 -10.68 10.79 -4.69
N LEU A 90 -10.70 10.62 -3.36
CA LEU A 90 -10.99 11.70 -2.41
C LEU A 90 -9.92 12.81 -2.45
N ALA A 91 -8.66 12.42 -2.55
CA ALA A 91 -7.52 13.34 -2.68
C ALA A 91 -7.46 14.05 -4.03
N ASN A 92 -8.20 13.61 -5.04
CA ASN A 92 -8.35 14.32 -6.31
C ASN A 92 -9.60 15.21 -6.32
N LEU A 93 -10.71 14.74 -5.74
CA LEU A 93 -11.98 15.46 -5.73
C LEU A 93 -11.93 16.72 -4.85
N ILE A 94 -11.25 16.67 -3.70
CA ILE A 94 -11.28 17.76 -2.71
C ILE A 94 -10.20 18.83 -2.97
N PRO A 95 -8.91 18.48 -3.14
CA PRO A 95 -7.80 19.43 -3.29
C PRO A 95 -7.39 19.68 -4.75
N GLY A 96 -7.73 18.79 -5.68
CA GLY A 96 -7.28 18.85 -7.07
C GLY A 96 -7.85 20.04 -7.84
N GLU A 97 -9.10 20.42 -7.55
CA GLU A 97 -9.71 21.63 -8.11
C GLU A 97 -9.15 22.91 -7.47
N ALA A 98 -8.85 22.88 -6.17
CA ALA A 98 -8.42 24.06 -5.42
C ALA A 98 -6.95 24.45 -5.66
N THR A 99 -6.09 23.49 -6.01
CA THR A 99 -4.64 23.73 -6.18
C THR A 99 -4.23 23.96 -7.64
N GLY A 100 -5.17 23.88 -8.59
CA GLY A 100 -4.87 24.04 -10.02
C GLY A 100 -3.90 22.99 -10.56
N ALA A 101 -3.70 21.88 -9.83
CA ALA A 101 -2.73 20.85 -10.17
C ALA A 101 -3.21 20.06 -11.41
N THR A 102 -2.79 20.50 -12.59
CA THR A 102 -2.98 19.81 -13.88
C THR A 102 -2.18 18.51 -14.00
N ALA A 103 -1.17 18.33 -13.14
CA ALA A 103 -0.18 17.24 -13.18
C ALA A 103 -0.78 15.81 -13.19
N TRP A 104 -2.00 15.62 -12.67
CA TRP A 104 -2.60 14.28 -12.51
C TRP A 104 -3.42 13.83 -13.73
N ARG A 105 -3.96 14.76 -14.53
CA ARG A 105 -4.59 14.43 -15.84
C ARG A 105 -3.56 13.96 -16.85
N GLU A 106 -2.31 14.36 -16.64
CA GLU A 106 -1.17 14.03 -17.49
C GLU A 106 -0.57 12.67 -17.14
N THR A 107 -0.94 12.07 -16.00
CA THR A 107 -0.45 10.74 -15.63
C THR A 107 -1.10 9.67 -16.52
N PRO A 108 -0.30 8.87 -17.27
CA PRO A 108 -0.85 7.83 -18.12
C PRO A 108 -1.68 6.83 -17.32
N ILE A 109 -2.91 6.53 -17.77
CA ILE A 109 -3.82 5.56 -17.12
C ILE A 109 -3.12 4.22 -16.85
N ALA A 110 -2.28 3.76 -17.79
CA ALA A 110 -1.53 2.52 -17.65
C ALA A 110 -0.57 2.53 -16.44
N GLN A 111 0.08 3.67 -16.14
CA GLN A 111 0.97 3.79 -14.99
C GLN A 111 0.18 3.76 -13.68
N THR A 112 -0.93 4.50 -13.60
CA THR A 112 -1.80 4.51 -12.42
C THR A 112 -2.35 3.11 -12.13
N LEU A 113 -2.85 2.41 -13.15
CA LEU A 113 -3.30 1.02 -13.01
C LEU A 113 -2.17 0.09 -12.61
N GLY A 114 -0.97 0.25 -13.20
CA GLY A 114 0.21 -0.53 -12.86
C GLY A 114 0.61 -0.37 -11.40
N MET A 115 0.65 0.86 -10.89
CA MET A 115 0.94 1.16 -9.48
C MET A 115 -0.13 0.60 -8.55
N LEU A 116 -1.41 0.67 -8.94
CA LEU A 116 -2.51 0.14 -8.15
C LEU A 116 -2.47 -1.38 -8.03
N VAL A 117 -2.15 -2.07 -9.13
CA VAL A 117 -1.94 -3.52 -9.13
C VAL A 117 -0.73 -3.86 -8.25
N LEU A 118 0.39 -3.14 -8.41
CA LEU A 118 1.61 -3.36 -7.65
C LEU A 118 1.38 -3.26 -6.14
N LEU A 119 0.78 -2.15 -5.67
CA LEU A 119 0.52 -1.95 -4.24
C LEU A 119 -0.48 -2.99 -3.69
N THR A 120 -1.45 -3.43 -4.50
CA THR A 120 -2.45 -4.43 -4.09
C THR A 120 -1.78 -5.79 -3.93
N VAL A 121 -0.96 -6.20 -4.91
CA VAL A 121 -0.20 -7.45 -4.85
C VAL A 121 0.78 -7.42 -3.68
N ALA A 122 1.50 -6.31 -3.48
CA ALA A 122 2.42 -6.14 -2.36
C ALA A 122 1.71 -6.27 -1.01
N ALA A 123 0.56 -5.62 -0.84
CA ALA A 123 -0.25 -5.73 0.38
C ALA A 123 -0.77 -7.16 0.63
N ILE A 124 -1.20 -7.87 -0.42
CA ILE A 124 -1.63 -9.28 -0.32
C ILE A 124 -0.45 -10.17 0.11
N VAL A 125 0.71 -10.02 -0.53
CA VAL A 125 1.91 -10.80 -0.20
C VAL A 125 2.33 -10.52 1.25
N GLY A 126 2.39 -9.24 1.64
CA GLY A 126 2.64 -8.82 3.01
C GLY A 126 1.69 -9.48 4.01
N ALA A 127 0.38 -9.36 3.78
CA ALA A 127 -0.64 -9.92 4.68
C ALA A 127 -0.56 -11.45 4.79
N ARG A 128 -0.27 -12.13 3.69
CA ARG A 128 -0.02 -13.58 3.71
C ARG A 128 1.21 -13.93 4.52
N PHE A 129 2.32 -13.20 4.34
CA PHE A 129 3.54 -13.41 5.11
C PHE A 129 3.32 -13.17 6.60
N GLY A 130 2.67 -12.07 6.97
CA GLY A 130 2.31 -11.74 8.35
C GLY A 130 1.45 -12.82 8.99
N SER A 131 0.40 -13.28 8.31
CA SER A 131 -0.47 -14.35 8.84
C SER A 131 0.24 -15.70 9.01
N ARG A 132 1.27 -15.97 8.19
CA ARG A 132 2.09 -17.18 8.31
C ARG A 132 3.09 -17.04 9.45
N TRP A 133 3.63 -15.85 9.66
CA TRP A 133 4.53 -15.55 10.77
C TRP A 133 3.84 -15.78 12.12
N THR A 134 2.65 -15.21 12.34
CA THR A 134 1.91 -15.37 13.60
C THR A 134 1.54 -16.82 13.88
N ARG A 135 1.27 -17.62 12.84
CA ARG A 135 0.98 -19.06 12.98
C ARG A 135 2.20 -19.90 13.37
N ARG A 136 3.41 -19.38 13.18
CA ARG A 136 4.67 -20.09 13.48
C ARG A 136 5.26 -19.71 14.84
N VAL A 137 4.83 -18.59 15.44
CA VAL A 137 5.28 -18.15 16.76
C VAL A 137 4.26 -18.61 17.80
N PRO A 138 4.56 -19.61 18.65
CA PRO A 138 3.67 -20.02 19.74
C PRO A 138 3.48 -18.87 20.71
N VAL A 139 2.26 -18.72 21.25
CA VAL A 139 1.90 -17.64 22.20
C VAL A 139 2.46 -17.90 23.61
N ASP A 140 3.16 -19.01 23.82
CA ASP A 140 3.65 -19.45 25.13
C ASP A 140 4.97 -18.78 25.59
N THR A 141 5.37 -17.66 24.99
CA THR A 141 6.60 -16.94 25.36
C THR A 141 6.40 -15.46 25.69
N VAL A 142 5.39 -15.14 26.51
CA VAL A 142 5.36 -13.91 27.33
C VAL A 142 4.75 -14.21 28.69
#